data_AF-A0A3C1CGI5-F1
#
_entry.id   AF-A0A3C1CGI5-F1
#
_cell.length_a   1.000
_cell.length_b   1.000
_cell.length_c   1.000
_cell.angle_alpha   90.00
_cell.angle_beta   90.00
_cell.angle_gamma   90.00
#
_symmetry.space_group_name_H-M   'P 1'
#
loop_
_entity.id
_entity.type
_entity.pdbx_description
1 polymer ?
#
loop_
_entity_poly.entity_id
_entity_poly.type
_entity_poly.pdbx_seq_one_letter_code
_entity_poly.pdbx_strand_id
1 'polypeptide(L)' 'EGLQFDKGYVSPYFITDPERMEAVLEDPYLLLVGNKISAVRDLLPVLEKVMQTGKPLVIIAEDV' A
#
# COMPACT_ATOMS: atom_id res chain seq x y z
N GLU A 1 -17.94 10.37 3.13
CA GLU A 1 -17.81 9.23 4.08
C GLU A 1 -17.09 8.10 3.33
N GLY A 2 -16.04 7.54 3.94
CA GLY A 2 -15.14 6.56 3.30
C GLY A 2 -15.34 5.14 3.82
N LEU A 3 -14.62 4.20 3.23
CA LEU A 3 -14.53 2.82 3.74
C LEU A 3 -13.48 2.76 4.86
N GLN A 4 -13.81 2.09 5.97
CA GLN A 4 -12.90 1.87 7.10
C GLN A 4 -12.91 0.39 7.50
N PHE A 5 -11.74 -0.12 7.90
CA PHE A 5 -11.55 -1.47 8.40
C PHE A 5 -10.49 -1.49 9.51
N ASP A 6 -10.51 -2.50 10.37
CA ASP A 6 -9.64 -2.61 11.55
C ASP A 6 -8.26 -3.22 11.21
N LYS A 7 -7.53 -2.61 10.28
CA LYS A 7 -6.14 -2.94 9.94
C LYS A 7 -5.31 -1.67 9.72
N GLY A 8 -4.08 -1.67 10.21
CA GLY A 8 -3.11 -0.59 10.02
C GLY A 8 -2.04 -0.92 8.98
N TYR A 9 -1.03 -0.06 8.87
CA TYR A 9 0.17 -0.33 8.07
C TYR A 9 0.98 -1.50 8.65
N VAL A 10 1.55 -2.34 7.77
CA VAL A 10 2.37 -3.49 8.21
C VAL A 10 3.76 -3.07 8.72
N SER A 11 4.17 -1.83 8.44
CA SER A 11 5.48 -1.30 8.84
C SER A 11 5.39 0.19 9.15
N PRO A 12 6.00 0.68 10.25
CA PRO A 12 6.01 2.11 10.60
C PRO A 12 6.76 2.97 9.58
N TYR A 13 7.58 2.37 8.71
CA TYR A 13 8.24 3.09 7.62
C TYR A 13 7.26 3.65 6.57
N PHE A 14 5.98 3.27 6.62
CA PHE A 14 4.94 3.82 5.74
C PHE A 14 4.26 5.08 6.28
N ILE A 15 4.61 5.53 7.49
CA ILE A 15 4.08 6.77 8.06
C ILE A 15 4.55 7.97 7.23
N THR A 16 3.60 8.76 6.74
CA THR A 16 3.85 10.02 6.01
C THR A 16 3.51 11.25 6.84
N ASP A 17 2.70 11.09 7.89
CA ASP A 17 2.42 12.09 8.91
C ASP A 17 2.88 11.57 10.29
N PRO A 18 4.10 11.91 10.73
CA PRO A 18 4.66 11.44 12.00
C PRO A 18 3.97 12.01 13.24
N GLU A 19 3.32 13.16 13.14
CA GLU A 19 2.63 13.78 14.28
C GLU A 19 1.33 13.03 14.59
N ARG A 20 0.61 12.65 13.53
CA ARG A 20 -0.64 11.90 13.63
C ARG A 20 -0.44 10.38 13.65
N MET A 21 0.78 9.91 13.35
CA MET A 21 1.11 8.50 13.16
C MET A 21 0.24 7.87 12.07
N GLU A 22 0.10 8.58 10.94
CA GLU A 22 -0.77 8.19 9.82
C GLU A 22 0.03 7.97 8.52
N ALA A 23 -0.50 7.08 7.67
CA ALA A 23 -0.08 6.95 6.28
C ALA A 23 -1.15 7.62 5.40
N VAL A 24 -0.88 8.86 4.98
CA VAL A 24 -1.76 9.68 4.14
C VAL A 24 -1.22 9.67 2.72
N LEU A 25 -2.01 9.14 1.78
CA LEU A 25 -1.66 9.03 0.36
C LEU A 25 -2.75 9.70 -0.48
N GLU A 26 -2.35 10.59 -1.38
CA GLU A 26 -3.25 11.27 -2.31
C GLU A 26 -3.34 10.52 -3.65
N ASP A 27 -4.57 10.33 -4.15
CA ASP A 27 -4.89 9.64 -5.40
C ASP A 27 -4.07 8.35 -5.66
N PRO A 28 -4.01 7.41 -4.68
CA PRO A 28 -3.19 6.21 -4.81
C PRO A 28 -3.85 5.18 -5.73
N TYR A 29 -3.03 4.36 -6.38
CA TYR A 29 -3.50 3.07 -6.88
C TYR A 29 -3.79 2.12 -5.72
N LEU A 30 -4.79 1.28 -5.89
CA LEU A 30 -5.11 0.18 -4.96
C LEU A 30 -4.82 -1.16 -5.63
N LEU A 31 -3.87 -1.91 -5.10
CA LEU A 31 -3.62 -3.31 -5.49
C LEU A 31 -4.27 -4.23 -4.45
N LEU A 32 -5.26 -5.00 -4.88
CA LEU A 32 -5.98 -5.96 -4.05
C LEU A 32 -5.48 -7.37 -4.38
N VAL A 33 -4.99 -8.10 -3.37
CA VAL A 33 -4.47 -9.46 -3.51
C VAL A 33 -5.16 -10.35 -2.49
N GLY A 34 -5.79 -11.44 -2.93
CA GLY A 34 -6.59 -12.31 -2.05
C GLY A 34 -5.76 -13.25 -1.17
N ASN A 35 -4.46 -13.34 -1.41
CA ASN A 35 -3.54 -14.31 -0.81
C ASN A 35 -2.30 -13.60 -0.24
N LYS A 36 -1.56 -14.30 0.63
CA LYS A 36 -0.26 -13.82 1.13
C LYS A 36 0.72 -13.53 -0.02
N ILE A 37 1.43 -12.41 0.09
CA ILE A 37 2.53 -12.02 -0.78
C ILE A 37 3.84 -12.39 -0.10
N SER A 38 4.47 -13.50 -0.50
CA SER A 38 5.69 -14.00 0.17
C SER A 38 6.99 -13.51 -0.47
N ALA A 39 6.93 -12.95 -1.68
CA ALA A 39 8.11 -12.56 -2.44
C ALA A 39 7.87 -11.25 -3.20
N VAL A 40 8.77 -10.28 -2.99
CA VAL A 40 8.72 -8.98 -3.67
C VAL A 40 8.81 -9.11 -5.20
N ARG A 41 9.42 -10.20 -5.71
CA ARG A 41 9.58 -10.45 -7.15
C ARG A 41 8.23 -10.49 -7.87
N ASP A 42 7.20 -10.98 -7.20
CA ASP A 42 5.86 -11.11 -7.77
C ASP A 42 5.17 -9.75 -7.95
N LEU A 43 5.65 -8.72 -7.23
CA LEU A 43 5.14 -7.35 -7.33
C LEU A 43 5.86 -6.50 -8.38
N LEU A 44 7.07 -6.89 -8.81
CA LEU A 44 7.92 -6.08 -9.70
C LEU A 44 7.18 -5.55 -10.94
N PRO A 45 6.42 -6.38 -11.69
CA PRO A 45 5.76 -5.89 -12.91
C PRO A 45 4.72 -4.79 -12.65
N VAL A 46 4.07 -4.82 -11.48
CA VAL A 46 3.09 -3.79 -11.08
C VAL A 46 3.81 -2.56 -10.56
N LEU A 47 4.85 -2.75 -9.73
CA LEU A 47 5.66 -1.66 -9.20
C LEU A 47 6.28 -0.82 -10.32
N GLU A 48 6.86 -1.46 -11.34
CA GLU A 48 7.43 -0.77 -12.50
C GLU A 48 6.40 0.12 -13.22
N LYS A 49 5.18 -0.37 -13.39
CA LYS A 49 4.10 0.40 -14.04
C LYS A 49 3.63 1.56 -13.16
N VAL A 50 3.46 1.34 -11.86
CA VAL A 50 3.06 2.39 -10.92
C VAL A 50 4.13 3.48 -10.85
N MET A 51 5.41 3.09 -10.77
CA MET A 51 6.53 4.04 -10.72
C MET A 51 6.54 5.00 -11.92
N GLN A 52 6.17 4.53 -13.12
CA GLN A 52 6.07 5.38 -14.32
C GLN A 52 5.00 6.48 -14.20
N THR A 53 3.99 6.28 -13.34
CA THR A 53 2.92 7.26 -13.13
C THR A 53 3.27 8.31 -12.08
N GLY A 54 4.26 8.05 -11.22
CA GLY A 54 4.58 8.87 -10.05
C GLY A 54 3.51 8.85 -8.94
N LYS A 55 2.42 8.09 -9.10
CA LYS A 55 1.37 7.98 -8.08
C LYS A 55 1.75 6.97 -6.99
N PRO A 56 1.27 7.17 -5.74
CA PRO A 56 1.46 6.19 -4.68
C PRO A 56 0.70 4.88 -4.95
N LEU A 57 1.07 3.83 -4.22
CA LEU A 57 0.41 2.52 -4.25
C LEU A 57 0.08 2.06 -2.84
N VAL A 58 -1.16 1.67 -2.63
CA VAL A 58 -1.62 0.92 -1.46
C VAL A 58 -1.79 -0.54 -1.87
N ILE A 59 -1.23 -1.45 -1.08
CA ILE A 59 -1.40 -2.89 -1.27
C ILE A 59 -2.26 -3.42 -0.12
N ILE A 60 -3.36 -4.09 -0.45
CA ILE A 60 -4.22 -4.79 0.50
C ILE A 60 -4.12 -6.28 0.16
N ALA A 61 -3.54 -7.05 1.08
CA ALA A 61 -3.34 -8.48 0.94
C ALA A 61 -3.72 -9.23 2.23
N GLU A 62 -3.79 -10.55 2.18
CA GLU A 62 -3.94 -11.40 3.36
C GLU A 62 -2.78 -11.17 4.35
N ASP A 63 -1.55 -11.11 3.83
CA ASP A 63 -0.31 -10.84 4.55
C ASP A 63 0.81 -10.44 3.55
N VAL A 64 1.84 -9.72 4.02
CA VAL A 64 3.00 -9.25 3.21
C VAL A 64 4.30 -9.45 3.99
#